data_AF-A0A1M6RRP4-F1
#
_entry.id   AF-A0A1M6RRP4-F1
#
_cell.length_a   1.000
_cell.length_b   1.000
_cell.length_c   1.000
_cell.angle_alpha   90.00
_cell.angle_beta   90.00
_cell.angle_gamma   90.00
#
_symmetry.space_group_name_H-M   'P 1'
#
loop_
_entity.id
_entity.type
_entity.pdbx_description
1 polymer ?
#
loop_
_entity_poly.entity_id
_entity_poly.type
_entity_poly.pdbx_seq_one_letter_code
_entity_poly.pdbx_strand_id
1 'polypeptide(L)'
;MEVLTLVDTLAMPNLTLVLLATLLAGGTSWLLNGKIRTASGNQGKGLVFLTPLVEEAAKSLWAVTLGASLVWTHLGFGLLEGVLEIKRRGSRGIAAGWVALAAHSLFGIITYSVTRSWGLFPALAVAYLSHAAWNMVVVYYSGRKGTA
;
A
#
# COMPACT_ATOMS: atom_id res chain seq x y z
N MET A 1 13.62 -15.59 20.11
CA MET A 1 13.86 -14.14 19.94
C MET A 1 12.97 -13.54 18.84
N GLU A 2 12.64 -14.26 17.76
CA GLU A 2 11.71 -13.77 16.70
C GLU A 2 10.27 -13.51 17.15
N VAL A 3 9.67 -14.36 18.00
CA VAL A 3 8.25 -14.21 18.40
C VAL A 3 8.00 -12.90 19.16
N LEU A 4 8.93 -12.48 20.02
CA LEU A 4 8.85 -11.20 20.74
C LEU A 4 8.81 -10.00 19.78
N THR A 5 9.58 -10.05 18.68
CA THR A 5 9.66 -8.95 17.72
C THR A 5 8.37 -8.78 16.90
N LEU A 6 7.67 -9.87 16.57
CA LEU A 6 6.38 -9.78 15.88
C LEU A 6 5.31 -9.17 16.79
N VAL A 7 5.30 -9.53 18.08
CA VAL A 7 4.37 -8.97 19.08
C VAL A 7 4.62 -7.49 19.30
N ASP A 8 5.89 -7.05 19.38
CA ASP A 8 6.23 -5.62 19.49
C ASP A 8 5.85 -4.83 18.22
N THR A 9 5.85 -5.48 17.06
CA THR A 9 5.41 -4.89 15.79
C THR A 9 3.89 -4.71 15.75
N LEU A 10 3.15 -5.63 16.39
CA LEU A 10 1.69 -5.60 16.54
C LEU A 10 1.22 -4.88 17.81
N ALA A 11 2.13 -4.43 18.66
CA ALA A 11 1.81 -3.65 19.83
C ALA A 11 1.10 -2.35 19.42
N MET A 12 0.21 -1.86 20.29
CA MET A 12 -0.60 -0.68 20.02
C MET A 12 0.32 0.51 19.70
N PRO A 13 0.28 1.04 18.46
CA PRO A 13 1.19 2.09 18.05
C PRO A 13 0.74 3.44 18.64
N ASN A 14 1.57 4.47 18.50
CA ASN A 14 1.08 5.83 18.65
C ASN A 14 0.07 6.13 17.53
N LEU A 15 -1.22 5.94 17.84
CA LEU A 15 -2.31 6.03 16.87
C LEU A 15 -2.36 7.39 16.20
N THR A 16 -2.04 8.46 16.91
CA THR A 16 -2.00 9.82 16.33
C THR A 16 -1.00 9.90 15.18
N LEU A 17 0.24 9.42 15.39
CA LEU A 17 1.27 9.43 14.35
C LEU A 17 0.92 8.49 13.18
N VAL A 18 0.34 7.32 13.47
CA VAL A 18 -0.12 6.39 12.43
C VAL A 18 -1.22 7.01 11.58
N LEU A 19 -2.20 7.67 12.18
CA LEU A 19 -3.28 8.34 11.46
C LEU A 19 -2.73 9.48 10.60
N LEU A 20 -1.85 10.34 11.14
CA LEU A 20 -1.21 11.40 10.36
C LEU A 20 -0.43 10.83 9.17
N ALA A 21 0.43 9.83 9.39
CA ALA A 21 1.21 9.20 8.33
C ALA A 21 0.31 8.55 7.26
N THR A 22 -0.77 7.90 7.68
CA THR A 22 -1.75 7.26 6.78
C THR A 22 -2.45 8.29 5.90
N LEU A 23 -2.90 9.40 6.48
CA LEU A 23 -3.59 10.46 5.73
C LEU A 23 -2.64 11.19 4.76
N LEU A 24 -1.40 11.46 5.18
CA LEU A 24 -0.39 12.07 4.32
C LEU A 24 0.02 11.14 3.18
N ALA A 25 0.20 9.85 3.47
CA ALA A 25 0.45 8.83 2.44
C ALA A 25 -0.71 8.75 1.46
N GLY A 26 -1.95 8.60 1.95
CA GLY A 26 -3.17 8.57 1.14
C GLY A 26 -3.32 9.81 0.26
N GLY A 27 -3.11 11.00 0.82
CA GLY A 27 -3.17 12.27 0.09
C GLY A 27 -2.10 12.38 -0.98
N THR A 28 -0.85 12.03 -0.66
CA THR A 28 0.28 12.04 -1.61
C THR A 28 0.01 11.09 -2.77
N SER A 29 -0.38 9.86 -2.47
CA SER A 29 -0.72 8.85 -3.48
C SER A 29 -1.90 9.28 -4.33
N TRP A 30 -2.97 9.82 -3.74
CA TRP A 30 -4.12 10.30 -4.50
C TRP A 30 -3.74 11.40 -5.51
N LEU A 31 -2.96 12.40 -5.08
CA LEU A 31 -2.51 13.50 -5.94
C LEU A 31 -1.63 13.01 -7.10
N LEU A 32 -0.63 12.17 -6.80
CA LEU A 32 0.35 11.72 -7.79
C LEU A 32 -0.22 10.62 -8.71
N ASN A 33 -0.99 9.68 -8.18
CA ASN A 33 -1.66 8.66 -8.97
C ASN A 33 -2.75 9.24 -9.86
N GLY A 34 -3.39 10.34 -9.45
CA GLY A 34 -4.28 11.12 -10.32
C GLY A 34 -3.57 11.57 -11.60
N LYS A 35 -2.36 12.16 -11.46
CA LYS A 35 -1.54 12.59 -12.60
C LYS A 35 -1.08 11.42 -13.47
N ILE A 36 -0.63 10.32 -12.86
CA ILE A 36 -0.21 9.10 -13.57
C ILE A 36 -1.36 8.57 -14.42
N ARG A 37 -2.57 8.45 -13.85
CA ARG A 37 -3.75 7.96 -14.56
C ARG A 37 -4.14 8.83 -15.74
N THR A 38 -4.07 10.16 -15.61
CA THR A 38 -4.34 11.08 -16.72
C THR A 38 -3.31 10.91 -17.84
N ALA A 39 -2.05 10.66 -17.52
CA ALA A 39 -0.99 10.51 -18.52
C ALA A 39 -0.95 9.12 -19.19
N SER A 40 -1.23 8.03 -18.45
CA SER A 40 -1.08 6.66 -18.94
C SER A 40 -2.38 5.91 -19.24
N GLY A 41 -3.53 6.53 -18.99
CA GLY A 41 -4.84 5.88 -19.05
C GLY A 41 -5.07 4.88 -17.91
N ASN A 42 -6.27 4.25 -17.89
CA ASN A 42 -6.73 3.39 -16.79
C ASN A 42 -6.22 1.93 -16.86
N GLN A 43 -5.40 1.56 -17.85
CA GLN A 43 -4.86 0.20 -18.03
C GLN A 43 -3.39 0.20 -18.48
N GLY A 44 -2.70 1.35 -18.40
CA GLY A 44 -1.34 1.49 -18.87
C GLY A 44 -0.28 1.00 -17.88
N LYS A 45 0.97 0.97 -18.35
CA LYS A 45 2.17 0.69 -17.53
C LYS A 45 2.27 1.59 -16.28
N GLY A 46 1.67 2.78 -16.31
CA GLY A 46 1.62 3.69 -15.17
C GLY A 46 0.92 3.09 -13.95
N LEU A 47 -0.20 2.38 -14.14
CA LEU A 47 -0.86 1.67 -13.03
C LEU A 47 0.06 0.56 -12.50
N VAL A 48 0.64 -0.25 -13.38
CA VAL A 48 1.43 -1.42 -12.94
C VAL A 48 2.71 -1.02 -12.22
N PHE A 49 3.40 0.04 -12.66
CA PHE A 49 4.74 0.36 -12.15
C PHE A 49 4.83 1.69 -11.41
N LEU A 50 4.18 2.76 -11.86
CA LEU A 50 4.37 4.08 -11.24
C LEU A 50 3.51 4.26 -9.99
N THR A 51 2.28 3.76 -10.03
CA THR A 51 1.36 3.83 -8.89
C THR A 51 1.91 3.08 -7.66
N PRO A 52 2.34 1.81 -7.77
CA PRO A 52 2.99 1.10 -6.66
C PRO A 52 4.23 1.81 -6.13
N LEU A 53 5.07 2.37 -7.00
CA LEU A 53 6.27 3.10 -6.57
C LEU A 53 5.90 4.30 -5.69
N VAL A 54 4.95 5.11 -6.15
CA VAL A 54 4.44 6.27 -5.40
C VAL A 54 3.87 5.84 -4.06
N GLU A 55 3.05 4.79 -4.05
CA GLU A 55 2.35 4.36 -2.84
C GLU A 55 3.29 3.80 -1.78
N GLU A 56 4.22 2.90 -2.16
CA GLU A 56 5.20 2.34 -1.22
C GLU A 56 6.15 3.42 -0.69
N ALA A 57 6.57 4.35 -1.55
CA ALA A 57 7.37 5.50 -1.12
C ALA A 57 6.60 6.39 -0.15
N ALA A 58 5.37 6.78 -0.47
CA ALA A 58 4.56 7.67 0.36
C ALA A 58 4.29 7.06 1.75
N LYS A 59 3.85 5.80 1.80
CA LYS A 59 3.58 5.10 3.07
C LYS A 59 4.82 5.00 3.94
N SER A 60 5.94 4.58 3.36
CA SER A 60 7.16 4.31 4.11
C SER A 60 7.87 5.59 4.55
N LEU A 61 7.97 6.59 3.65
CA LEU A 61 8.65 7.84 3.96
C LEU A 61 7.87 8.65 5.00
N TRP A 62 6.54 8.74 4.90
CA TRP A 62 5.75 9.43 5.93
C TRP A 62 5.78 8.71 7.27
N ALA A 63 5.72 7.38 7.28
CA ALA A 63 5.84 6.60 8.50
C ALA A 63 7.20 6.86 9.19
N VAL A 64 8.31 6.75 8.45
CA VAL A 64 9.66 6.96 9.00
C VAL A 64 9.86 8.41 9.44
N THR A 65 9.45 9.39 8.62
CA THR A 65 9.62 10.82 8.93
C THR A 65 8.90 11.23 10.21
N LEU A 66 7.72 10.66 10.45
CA LEU A 66 6.92 10.96 11.64
C LEU A 66 7.19 10.04 12.82
N GLY A 67 8.07 9.04 12.66
CA GLY A 67 8.28 8.00 13.67
C GLY A 67 7.05 7.12 13.91
N ALA A 68 6.16 6.99 12.92
CA ALA A 68 4.99 6.11 12.98
C ALA A 68 5.38 4.67 12.61
N SER A 69 4.53 3.70 13.02
CA SER A 69 4.75 2.30 12.67
C SER A 69 4.51 2.05 11.18
N LEU A 70 5.52 1.48 10.50
CA LEU A 70 5.45 1.09 9.08
C LEU A 70 4.27 0.15 8.82
N VAL A 71 4.10 -0.88 9.64
CA VAL A 71 3.04 -1.89 9.47
C VAL A 71 1.66 -1.26 9.61
N TRP A 72 1.46 -0.47 10.67
CA TRP A 72 0.15 0.15 10.92
C TRP A 72 -0.19 1.26 9.93
N THR A 73 0.79 2.03 9.44
CA THR A 73 0.57 3.00 8.34
C THR A 73 0.16 2.29 7.06
N HIS A 74 0.78 1.15 6.74
CA HIS A 74 0.43 0.37 5.56
C HIS A 74 -0.96 -0.28 5.67
N LEU A 75 -1.30 -0.80 6.84
CA LEU A 75 -2.63 -1.32 7.14
C LEU A 75 -3.68 -0.20 7.01
N GLY A 76 -3.42 0.97 7.60
CA GLY A 76 -4.29 2.15 7.49
C GLY A 76 -4.49 2.59 6.04
N PHE A 77 -3.44 2.58 5.23
CA PHE A 77 -3.54 2.87 3.80
C PHE A 77 -4.40 1.83 3.07
N GLY A 78 -4.20 0.53 3.36
CA GLY A 78 -5.04 -0.53 2.80
C GLY A 78 -6.50 -0.42 3.23
N LEU A 79 -6.78 0.07 4.43
CA LEU A 79 -8.14 0.35 4.88
C LEU A 79 -8.75 1.51 4.08
N LEU A 80 -8.00 2.59 3.83
CA LEU A 80 -8.45 3.69 2.97
C LEU A 80 -8.80 3.18 1.58
N GLU A 81 -7.94 2.37 0.96
CA GLU A 81 -8.21 1.77 -0.34
C GLU A 81 -9.45 0.86 -0.31
N GLY A 82 -9.58 0.04 0.72
CA GLY A 82 -10.72 -0.86 0.86
C GLY A 82 -12.04 -0.12 0.98
N VAL A 83 -12.08 0.98 1.76
CA VAL A 83 -13.24 1.87 1.83
C VAL A 83 -13.54 2.51 0.48
N LEU A 84 -12.51 2.94 -0.27
CA LEU A 84 -12.69 3.51 -1.60
C LEU A 84 -13.22 2.49 -2.62
N GLU A 85 -12.78 1.23 -2.56
CA GLU A 85 -13.30 0.14 -3.39
C GLU A 85 -14.79 -0.10 -3.15
N ILE A 86 -15.19 -0.19 -1.88
CA ILE A 86 -16.60 -0.34 -1.49
C ILE A 86 -17.41 0.89 -1.93
N LYS A 87 -16.89 2.10 -1.73
CA LYS A 87 -17.58 3.34 -2.15
C LYS A 87 -17.78 3.40 -3.67
N ARG A 88 -16.82 2.91 -4.46
CA ARG A 88 -16.87 2.94 -5.93
C ARG A 88 -17.75 1.83 -6.52
N ARG A 89 -17.80 0.65 -5.90
CA ARG A 89 -18.38 -0.57 -6.49
C ARG A 89 -19.53 -1.16 -5.67
N GLY A 90 -19.90 -0.54 -4.55
CA GLY A 90 -20.90 -1.06 -3.62
C GLY A 90 -20.50 -2.42 -3.04
N SER A 91 -21.46 -3.34 -2.92
CA SER A 91 -21.22 -4.70 -2.43
C SER A 91 -20.20 -5.49 -3.26
N ARG A 92 -20.08 -5.20 -4.56
CA ARG A 92 -19.07 -5.82 -5.44
C ARG A 92 -17.63 -5.39 -5.09
N GLY A 93 -17.47 -4.29 -4.36
CA GLY A 93 -16.17 -3.80 -3.90
C GLY A 93 -15.67 -4.44 -2.61
N ILE A 94 -16.50 -5.18 -1.87
CA ILE A 94 -16.14 -5.74 -0.56
C ILE A 94 -14.94 -6.70 -0.67
N ALA A 95 -14.99 -7.64 -1.61
CA ALA A 95 -13.90 -8.59 -1.81
C ALA A 95 -12.61 -7.87 -2.23
N ALA A 96 -12.70 -6.92 -3.17
CA ALA A 96 -11.55 -6.13 -3.61
C ALA A 96 -10.96 -5.31 -2.44
N GLY A 97 -11.82 -4.76 -1.57
CA GLY A 97 -11.38 -3.98 -0.42
C GLY A 97 -10.67 -4.81 0.65
N TRP A 98 -11.15 -6.03 0.93
CA TRP A 98 -10.43 -6.95 1.81
C TRP A 98 -9.07 -7.36 1.22
N VAL A 99 -9.03 -7.61 -0.08
CA VAL A 99 -7.80 -7.95 -0.78
C VAL A 99 -6.80 -6.78 -0.74
N ALA A 100 -7.26 -5.53 -0.92
CA ALA A 100 -6.42 -4.34 -0.78
C ALA A 100 -5.85 -4.23 0.64
N LEU A 101 -6.69 -4.33 1.67
CA LEU A 101 -6.27 -4.29 3.07
C LEU A 101 -5.21 -5.37 3.37
N ALA A 102 -5.44 -6.61 2.93
CA ALA A 102 -4.52 -7.72 3.13
C ALA A 102 -3.19 -7.51 2.40
N ALA A 103 -3.22 -7.13 1.11
CA ALA A 103 -2.03 -6.91 0.31
C ALA A 103 -1.16 -5.79 0.89
N HIS A 104 -1.75 -4.63 1.22
CA HIS A 104 -0.97 -3.53 1.80
C HIS A 104 -0.43 -3.87 3.19
N SER A 105 -1.19 -4.61 4.01
CA SER A 105 -0.68 -5.08 5.30
C SER A 105 0.55 -5.98 5.12
N LEU A 106 0.52 -6.89 4.15
CA LEU A 106 1.67 -7.73 3.78
C LEU A 106 2.86 -6.89 3.32
N PHE A 107 2.65 -5.89 2.46
CA PHE A 107 3.73 -4.98 2.04
C PHE A 107 4.30 -4.18 3.21
N GLY A 108 3.49 -3.81 4.20
CA GLY A 108 3.95 -3.20 5.45
C GLY A 108 4.86 -4.11 6.25
N ILE A 109 4.49 -5.38 6.39
CA ILE A 109 5.32 -6.41 7.07
C ILE A 109 6.63 -6.62 6.33
N ILE A 110 6.60 -6.74 5.00
CA ILE A 110 7.80 -6.85 4.16
C ILE A 110 8.70 -5.63 4.36
N THR A 111 8.15 -4.43 4.25
CA THR A 111 8.89 -3.17 4.40
C THR A 111 9.55 -3.09 5.77
N TYR A 112 8.81 -3.38 6.84
CA TYR A 112 9.34 -3.38 8.20
C TYR A 112 10.48 -4.39 8.35
N SER A 113 10.27 -5.64 7.91
CA SER A 113 11.23 -6.73 8.06
C SER A 113 12.53 -6.42 7.33
N VAL A 114 12.43 -5.98 6.06
CA VAL A 114 13.60 -5.62 5.27
C VAL A 114 14.28 -4.37 5.83
N THR A 115 13.53 -3.38 6.34
CA THR A 115 14.12 -2.19 6.95
C THR A 115 14.99 -2.54 8.15
N ARG A 116 14.56 -3.51 8.96
CA ARG A 116 15.31 -3.99 10.14
C ARG A 116 16.60 -4.71 9.77
N SER A 117 16.63 -5.42 8.65
CA SER A 117 17.80 -6.20 8.22
C SER A 117 18.77 -5.41 7.34
N TRP A 118 18.25 -4.63 6.39
CA TRP A 118 19.02 -4.01 5.29
C TRP A 118 18.80 -2.50 5.15
N GLY A 119 17.94 -1.90 5.98
CA GLY A 119 17.63 -0.47 5.93
C GLY A 119 16.49 -0.11 4.96
N LEU A 120 16.14 1.17 4.93
CA LEU A 120 14.93 1.67 4.27
C LEU A 120 14.97 1.54 2.74
N PHE A 121 16.10 1.80 2.09
CA PHE A 121 16.16 1.79 0.62
C PHE A 121 15.97 0.38 0.03
N PRO A 122 16.62 -0.69 0.52
CA PRO A 122 16.29 -2.05 0.11
C PRO A 122 14.83 -2.42 0.41
N ALA A 123 14.29 -1.96 1.54
CA ALA A 123 12.89 -2.22 1.89
C ALA A 123 11.92 -1.60 0.89
N LEU A 124 12.13 -0.35 0.51
CA LEU A 124 11.36 0.35 -0.53
C LEU A 124 11.42 -0.41 -1.85
N ALA A 125 12.61 -0.87 -2.27
CA ALA A 125 12.77 -1.62 -3.51
C ALA A 125 11.98 -2.94 -3.48
N VAL A 126 12.09 -3.73 -2.41
CA VAL A 126 11.40 -5.02 -2.28
C VAL A 126 9.88 -4.83 -2.20
N ALA A 127 9.42 -3.87 -1.40
CA ALA A 127 7.99 -3.55 -1.28
C ALA A 127 7.40 -3.07 -2.62
N TYR A 128 8.11 -2.17 -3.30
CA TYR A 128 7.74 -1.69 -4.63
C TYR A 128 7.60 -2.84 -5.62
N LEU A 129 8.62 -3.70 -5.75
CA LEU A 129 8.59 -4.81 -6.70
C LEU A 129 7.47 -5.80 -6.38
N SER A 130 7.25 -6.09 -5.09
CA SER A 130 6.16 -6.96 -4.65
C SER A 130 4.79 -6.37 -5.01
N HIS A 131 4.62 -5.07 -4.81
CA HIS A 131 3.38 -4.39 -5.13
C HIS A 131 3.16 -4.23 -6.63
N ALA A 132 4.19 -3.90 -7.40
CA ALA A 132 4.11 -3.87 -8.86
C ALA A 132 3.74 -5.24 -9.45
N ALA A 133 4.31 -6.32 -8.92
CA ALA A 133 3.94 -7.69 -9.30
C ALA A 133 2.47 -7.98 -8.97
N TRP A 134 2.00 -7.61 -7.77
CA TRP A 134 0.59 -7.73 -7.41
C TRP A 134 -0.33 -6.92 -8.33
N ASN A 135 0.05 -5.67 -8.67
CA ASN A 135 -0.79 -4.83 -9.51
C ASN A 135 -0.82 -5.32 -10.97
N MET A 136 0.26 -5.94 -11.45
CA MET A 136 0.28 -6.66 -12.72
C MET A 136 -0.78 -7.78 -12.75
N VAL A 137 -0.86 -8.58 -11.68
CA VAL A 137 -1.87 -9.63 -11.51
C VAL A 137 -3.28 -9.02 -11.53
N VAL A 138 -3.52 -7.97 -10.74
CA VAL A 138 -4.84 -7.30 -10.66
C VAL A 138 -5.28 -6.75 -12.02
N VAL A 139 -4.40 -6.04 -12.72
CA VAL A 139 -4.69 -5.47 -14.05
C VAL A 139 -4.99 -6.57 -15.06
N TYR A 140 -4.17 -7.63 -15.09
CA TYR A 140 -4.35 -8.76 -15.99
C TYR A 140 -5.70 -9.46 -15.81
N TYR A 141 -6.10 -9.78 -14.56
CA TYR A 141 -7.38 -10.42 -14.29
C TYR A 141 -8.58 -9.48 -14.45
N SER A 142 -8.40 -8.18 -14.20
CA SER A 142 -9.45 -7.19 -14.42
C SER A 142 -9.75 -6.96 -15.90
N GLY A 143 -8.72 -6.99 -16.76
CA GLY A 143 -8.88 -6.90 -18.21
C GLY A 143 -9.69 -8.05 -18.82
N ARG A 144 -9.53 -9.28 -18.29
CA ARG A 144 -10.27 -10.47 -18.77
C ARG A 144 -11.77 -10.44 -18.47
N LYS A 145 -12.18 -9.79 -17.38
CA LYS A 145 -13.60 -9.68 -17.00
C LYS A 145 -14.39 -8.68 -17.84
N GLY A 146 -13.72 -7.87 -18.66
CA GLY A 146 -14.36 -6.94 -19.60
C GLY A 146 -14.61 -7.50 -21.00
N THR A 147 -14.12 -8.70 -21.30
CA THR A 147 -14.21 -9.36 -22.62
C THR A 147 -15.03 -10.66 -22.60
N ALA A 148 -15.67 -10.98 -21.48
CA ALA A 148 -16.54 -12.14 -21.28
C ALA A 148 -17.97 -11.66 -20.99
#